data_AF-A0A6M2CNS2-F1
#
_entry.id   AF-A0A6M2CNS2-F1
#
_cell.length_a   1.000
_cell.length_b   1.000
_cell.length_c   1.000
_cell.angle_alpha   90.00
_cell.angle_beta   90.00
_cell.angle_gamma   90.00
#
_symmetry.space_group_name_H-M   'P 1'
#
loop_
_entity.id
_entity.type
_entity.pdbx_description
1 polymer ?
#
loop_
_entity_poly.entity_id
_entity_poly.type
_entity_poly.pdbx_seq_one_letter_code
_entity_poly.pdbx_strand_id
1 'polypeptide(L)'
;MTKLLQPLDISVNRSFKAVLRRLWESWMSEGEHSFTKTGRMRRAEFGEVAKWVSEAWHSISDKTIVAGFRKAGLIPGVADVESDSSESEDDSDEPAVLQPEIAALFVSDSEEEDFDGFDLSE
;
A
#
# COMPACT_ATOMS: atom_id res chain seq x y z
N MET A 1 -6.90 18.40 7.97
CA MET A 1 -6.44 19.10 9.20
C MET A 1 -6.08 18.17 10.36
N THR A 2 -6.54 16.91 10.42
CA THR A 2 -6.29 16.00 11.56
C THR A 2 -4.83 15.54 11.73
N LYS A 3 -4.05 15.53 10.63
CA LYS A 3 -2.66 15.04 10.60
C LYS A 3 -1.68 15.76 11.55
N LEU A 4 -2.03 16.96 12.05
CA LEU A 4 -1.13 17.80 12.84
C LEU A 4 -1.27 17.61 14.35
N LEU A 5 -2.37 17.04 14.83
CA LEU A 5 -2.67 16.96 16.26
C LEU A 5 -2.94 15.53 16.76
N GLN A 6 -2.94 14.55 15.87
CA GLN A 6 -3.16 13.15 16.22
C GLN A 6 -1.81 12.41 16.23
N PRO A 7 -1.26 12.05 17.42
CA PRO A 7 0.03 11.34 17.55
C PRO A 7 0.15 10.11 16.65
N LEU A 8 -0.99 9.42 16.47
CA LEU A 8 -1.08 8.23 15.63
C LEU A 8 -0.81 8.55 14.16
N ASP A 9 -1.41 9.61 13.62
CA ASP A 9 -1.19 10.05 12.24
C ASP A 9 0.22 10.63 12.03
N ILE A 10 0.78 11.25 13.06
CA ILE A 10 2.09 11.92 12.99
C ILE A 10 3.25 10.93 12.89
N SER A 11 3.24 9.84 13.66
CA SER A 11 4.40 8.93 13.72
C SER A 11 4.06 7.45 13.51
N VAL A 12 2.96 6.97 14.10
CA VAL A 12 2.66 5.54 14.21
C VAL A 12 2.13 4.98 12.89
N ASN A 13 1.25 5.72 12.22
CA ASN A 13 0.56 5.27 11.00
C ASN A 13 1.52 5.09 9.83
N ARG A 14 2.59 5.89 9.74
CA ARG A 14 3.61 5.73 8.68
C ARG A 14 4.33 4.39 8.83
N SER A 15 4.89 4.10 10.01
CA SER A 15 5.59 2.85 10.27
C SER A 15 4.67 1.63 10.15
N PHE A 16 3.45 1.75 10.69
CA PHE A 16 2.47 0.68 10.62
C PHE A 16 2.10 0.33 9.17
N LYS A 17 1.76 1.34 8.35
CA LYS A 17 1.39 1.15 6.95
C LYS A 17 2.54 0.60 6.12
N ALA A 18 3.77 1.04 6.37
CA ALA A 18 4.95 0.54 5.67
C ALA A 18 5.17 -0.96 5.90
N VAL A 19 5.07 -1.42 7.14
CA VAL A 19 5.23 -2.85 7.46
C VAL A 19 4.05 -3.67 6.94
N LEU A 20 2.83 -3.16 7.08
CA LEU A 20 1.64 -3.82 6.55
C LEU A 20 1.71 -3.99 5.02
N ARG A 21 2.18 -2.96 4.31
CA ARG A 21 2.39 -3.00 2.85
C ARG A 21 3.41 -4.07 2.48
N ARG A 22 4.57 -4.10 3.15
CA ARG A 22 5.60 -5.12 2.93
C ARG A 22 5.08 -6.55 3.13
N LEU A 23 4.31 -6.79 4.19
CA LEU A 23 3.73 -8.11 4.47
C LEU A 23 2.72 -8.52 3.39
N TRP A 24 1.90 -7.57 2.94
CA TRP A 24 0.97 -7.80 1.84
C TRP A 24 1.72 -8.09 0.52
N GLU A 25 2.77 -7.34 0.18
CA GLU A 25 3.58 -7.55 -1.02
C GLU A 25 4.29 -8.91 -1.02
N SER A 26 4.85 -9.32 0.11
CA SER A 26 5.45 -10.65 0.30
C SER A 26 4.38 -11.75 0.13
N TRP A 27 3.23 -11.62 0.77
CA TRP A 27 2.13 -12.57 0.59
C TRP A 27 1.62 -12.65 -0.86
N MET A 28 1.52 -11.50 -1.53
CA MET A 28 1.16 -11.41 -2.94
C MET A 28 2.19 -12.09 -3.85
N SER A 29 3.48 -12.07 -3.48
CA SER A 29 4.57 -12.61 -4.29
C SER A 29 4.85 -14.09 -4.01
N GLU A 30 4.55 -14.57 -2.80
CA GLU A 30 4.86 -15.93 -2.33
C GLU A 30 3.71 -16.93 -2.50
N GLY A 31 2.47 -16.45 -2.63
CA GLY A 31 1.31 -17.34 -2.70
C GLY A 31 1.29 -18.16 -3.98
N GLU A 32 1.37 -19.49 -3.86
CA GLU A 32 0.81 -20.42 -4.87
C GLU A 32 -0.62 -19.96 -5.12
N HIS A 33 -0.81 -19.23 -6.22
CA HIS A 33 -2.02 -18.49 -6.50
C HIS A 33 -3.17 -19.46 -6.68
N SER A 34 -3.87 -19.77 -5.59
CA SER A 34 -5.15 -20.45 -5.67
C SER A 34 -6.12 -19.49 -6.34
N PHE A 35 -6.21 -19.57 -7.67
CA PHE A 35 -7.22 -18.87 -8.41
C PHE A 35 -8.57 -19.44 -7.99
N THR A 36 -9.54 -18.56 -7.78
CA THR A 36 -10.94 -18.99 -7.70
C THR A 36 -11.30 -19.74 -8.98
N LYS A 37 -12.36 -20.55 -8.96
CA LYS A 37 -12.83 -21.27 -10.16
C LYS A 37 -13.12 -20.33 -11.37
N THR A 38 -13.23 -19.03 -11.12
CA THR A 38 -13.44 -17.96 -12.12
C THR A 38 -12.13 -17.27 -12.53
N GLY A 39 -10.96 -17.79 -12.16
CA GLY A 39 -9.65 -17.20 -12.52
C GLY A 39 -9.26 -15.94 -11.74
N ARG A 40 -10.05 -15.51 -10.75
CA ARG A 40 -9.69 -14.36 -9.89
C ARG A 40 -8.77 -14.79 -8.77
N MET A 41 -7.75 -14.00 -8.49
CA MET A 41 -6.85 -14.20 -7.35
C MET A 41 -7.65 -14.22 -6.05
N ARG A 42 -7.38 -15.20 -5.18
CA ARG A 42 -8.10 -15.32 -3.91
C ARG A 42 -7.75 -14.17 -2.99
N ARG A 43 -8.74 -13.63 -2.29
CA ARG A 43 -8.54 -12.66 -1.21
C ARG A 43 -7.85 -13.34 -0.03
N ALA A 44 -6.94 -12.63 0.65
CA ALA A 44 -6.40 -13.06 1.93
C ALA A 44 -7.52 -13.35 2.93
N GLU A 45 -7.39 -14.42 3.69
CA GLU A 45 -8.33 -14.75 4.75
C GLU A 45 -8.22 -13.73 5.89
N PHE A 46 -9.32 -13.49 6.60
CA PHE A 46 -9.33 -12.59 7.76
C PHE A 46 -8.27 -12.95 8.82
N GLY A 47 -8.04 -14.26 9.06
CA GLY A 47 -7.00 -14.70 9.98
C GLY A 47 -5.60 -14.29 9.54
N GLU A 48 -5.35 -14.24 8.23
CA GLU A 48 -4.06 -13.84 7.67
C GLU A 48 -3.86 -12.32 7.80
N VAL A 49 -4.89 -11.53 7.46
CA VAL A 49 -4.86 -10.07 7.66
C VAL A 49 -4.67 -9.72 9.14
N ALA A 50 -5.31 -10.44 10.06
CA ALA A 50 -5.15 -10.22 11.49
C ALA A 50 -3.71 -10.47 11.98
N LYS A 51 -3.02 -11.48 11.43
CA LYS A 51 -1.59 -11.71 11.71
C LYS A 51 -0.75 -10.54 11.23
N TRP A 52 -0.98 -10.03 10.02
CA TRP A 52 -0.21 -8.90 9.51
C TRP A 52 -0.41 -7.64 10.34
N VAL A 53 -1.65 -7.38 10.77
CA VAL A 53 -1.93 -6.25 11.68
C VAL A 53 -1.20 -6.41 13.01
N SER A 54 -1.20 -7.62 13.58
CA SER A 54 -0.48 -7.92 14.82
C SER A 54 1.03 -7.70 14.64
N GLU A 55 1.63 -8.25 13.59
CA GLU A 55 3.07 -8.11 13.32
C GLU A 55 3.46 -6.66 13.04
N ALA A 56 2.68 -5.95 12.22
CA ALA A 56 2.89 -4.54 11.94
C ALA A 56 2.83 -3.70 13.22
N TRP A 57 1.92 -4.01 14.14
CA TRP A 57 1.86 -3.33 15.44
C TRP A 57 3.09 -3.60 16.32
N HIS A 58 3.52 -4.86 16.44
CA HIS A 58 4.70 -5.22 17.24
C HIS A 58 6.02 -4.67 16.69
N SER A 59 6.07 -4.34 15.40
CA SER A 59 7.25 -3.71 14.79
C SER A 59 7.47 -2.25 15.23
N ILE A 60 6.44 -1.59 15.79
CA ILE A 60 6.48 -0.18 16.15
C ILE A 60 7.19 -0.04 17.49
N SER A 61 8.28 0.74 17.50
CA SER A 61 9.01 1.00 18.73
C SER A 61 8.27 2.00 19.64
N ASP A 62 8.41 1.83 20.95
CA ASP A 62 7.92 2.80 21.95
C ASP A 62 8.44 4.21 21.68
N LYS A 63 9.66 4.34 21.16
CA LYS A 63 10.27 5.63 20.78
C LYS A 63 9.44 6.34 19.71
N THR A 64 8.94 5.62 18.72
CA THR A 64 8.08 6.14 17.65
C THR A 64 6.77 6.67 18.22
N ILE A 65 6.18 5.94 19.16
CA ILE A 65 4.94 6.35 19.84
C ILE A 65 5.20 7.64 20.63
N VAL A 66 6.20 7.65 21.51
CA VAL A 66 6.52 8.82 22.33
C VAL A 66 6.89 10.03 21.47
N ALA A 67 7.60 9.84 20.34
CA ALA A 67 7.89 10.91 19.39
C ALA A 67 6.62 11.53 18.79
N GLY A 68 5.61 10.72 18.46
CA GLY A 68 4.31 11.20 17.97
C GLY A 68 3.59 12.05 19.02
N PHE A 69 3.57 11.61 20.28
CA PHE A 69 2.94 12.36 21.37
C PHE A 69 3.68 13.67 21.70
N ARG A 70 5.00 13.70 21.58
CA ARG A 70 5.80 14.94 21.70
C ARG A 70 5.47 15.91 20.56
N LYS A 71 5.49 15.45 19.31
CA LYS A 71 5.16 16.27 18.13
C LYS A 71 3.73 16.81 18.18
N ALA A 72 2.80 16.08 18.78
CA ALA A 72 1.43 16.53 18.99
C ALA A 72 1.27 17.53 20.16
N GLY A 73 2.34 17.89 20.88
CA GLY A 73 2.30 18.80 22.02
C GLY A 73 1.60 18.24 23.27
N LEU A 74 1.39 16.91 23.34
CA LEU A 74 0.65 16.27 24.44
C LEU A 74 1.55 15.91 25.64
N ILE A 75 2.87 15.99 25.49
CA ILE A 75 3.85 15.74 26.56
C ILE A 75 4.52 17.07 26.94
N PRO A 76 4.30 17.61 28.15
CA PRO A 76 4.91 18.86 28.59
C PRO A 76 6.43 18.70 28.79
N GLY A 77 7.24 19.62 28.22
CA GLY A 77 8.63 19.82 28.65
C GLY A 77 9.75 19.41 27.68
N VAL A 78 9.49 19.20 26.38
CA VAL A 78 10.57 19.10 25.38
C VAL A 78 10.33 20.18 24.33
N ALA A 79 11.11 21.25 24.41
CA ALA A 79 11.14 22.31 23.42
C ALA A 79 11.38 21.71 22.03
N ASP A 80 10.72 22.29 21.02
CA ASP A 80 10.83 21.93 19.61
C ASP A 80 12.28 21.70 19.21
N VAL A 81 12.69 20.44 19.20
CA VAL A 81 13.75 20.02 18.29
C VAL A 81 13.09 20.03 16.94
N GLU A 82 13.45 21.01 16.10
CA GLU A 82 13.22 21.01 14.66
C GLU A 82 13.76 19.69 14.10
N SER A 83 12.93 18.65 14.19
CA SER A 83 13.21 17.36 13.61
C SER A 83 12.80 17.51 12.17
N ASP A 84 13.76 17.91 11.35
CA ASP A 84 13.81 17.78 9.90
C ASP A 84 12.89 16.64 9.45
N SER A 85 11.65 17.02 9.19
CA SER A 85 10.66 16.12 8.64
C SER A 85 10.96 16.21 7.17
N SER A 86 11.91 15.41 6.71
CA SER A 86 12.02 15.10 5.30
C SER A 86 10.69 14.47 4.90
N GLU A 87 9.76 15.33 4.49
CA GLU A 87 8.65 15.03 3.62
C GLU A 87 9.25 14.61 2.28
N SER A 88 9.89 13.45 2.25
CA SER A 88 9.85 12.65 1.03
C SER A 88 8.45 12.06 1.01
N GLU A 89 7.52 12.80 0.41
CA GLU A 89 6.39 12.20 -0.28
C GLU A 89 6.97 11.31 -1.38
N ASP A 90 7.48 10.15 -0.99
CA ASP A 90 7.70 9.04 -1.91
C ASP A 90 6.35 8.36 -2.09
N ASP A 91 5.44 9.12 -2.68
CA ASP A 91 4.28 8.63 -3.41
C ASP A 91 4.67 8.63 -4.89
N SER A 92 5.87 8.13 -5.18
CA SER A 92 6.25 7.79 -6.54
C SER A 92 5.36 6.65 -7.00
N ASP A 93 4.16 7.00 -7.46
CA ASP A 93 3.60 6.55 -8.72
C ASP A 93 4.58 6.88 -9.88
N GLU A 94 5.86 6.54 -9.72
CA GLU A 94 6.74 6.33 -10.86
C GLU A 94 6.10 5.14 -11.58
N PRO A 95 5.59 5.33 -12.81
CA PRO A 95 5.08 4.19 -13.55
C PRO A 95 6.25 3.22 -13.66
N ALA A 96 6.15 2.06 -12.99
CA ALA A 96 7.13 1.01 -13.12
C ALA A 96 7.35 0.83 -14.64
N VAL A 97 8.55 1.17 -15.12
CA VAL A 97 8.86 1.06 -16.55
C VAL A 97 8.80 -0.43 -16.86
N LEU A 98 7.66 -0.85 -17.40
CA LEU A 98 7.42 -2.22 -17.77
C LEU A 98 8.49 -2.60 -18.79
N GLN A 99 9.05 -3.80 -18.64
CA GLN A 99 9.96 -4.33 -19.64
C GLN A 99 9.29 -4.25 -21.04
N PRO A 100 10.03 -3.94 -22.11
CA PRO A 100 9.48 -3.78 -23.45
C PRO A 100 8.56 -4.94 -23.87
N GLU A 101 8.87 -6.15 -23.43
CA GLU A 101 8.13 -7.38 -23.66
C GLU A 101 6.76 -7.38 -22.96
N ILE A 102 6.68 -6.84 -21.74
CA ILE A 102 5.43 -6.72 -20.97
C ILE A 102 4.57 -5.57 -21.53
N ALA A 103 5.20 -4.45 -21.88
CA ALA A 103 4.52 -3.31 -22.49
C ALA A 103 3.87 -3.68 -23.85
N ALA A 104 4.55 -4.51 -24.65
CA ALA A 104 4.04 -4.98 -25.94
C ALA A 104 2.75 -5.81 -25.81
N LEU A 105 2.55 -6.51 -24.69
CA LEU A 105 1.34 -7.30 -24.43
C LEU A 105 0.09 -6.41 -24.34
N PHE A 106 0.21 -5.21 -23.76
CA PHE A 106 -0.91 -4.28 -23.58
C PHE A 106 -1.24 -3.49 -24.86
N VAL A 107 -0.25 -3.27 -25.73
CA VAL A 107 -0.47 -2.61 -27.03
C VAL A 107 -1.11 -3.57 -28.04
N SER A 108 -0.86 -4.88 -27.89
CA SER A 108 -1.39 -5.90 -28.79
C SER A 108 -2.91 -6.11 -28.67
N ASP A 109 -3.53 -5.65 -27.59
CA ASP A 109 -4.97 -5.82 -27.31
C ASP A 109 -5.77 -4.53 -27.60
N SER A 110 -5.19 -3.58 -28.35
CA SER A 110 -5.93 -2.43 -28.86
C SER A 110 -6.91 -2.92 -29.94
N GLU A 111 -8.11 -3.30 -29.51
CA GLU A 111 -9.25 -3.69 -30.35
C GLU A 111 -9.65 -2.52 -31.26
N GLU A 112 -8.97 -2.38 -32.40
CA GLU A 112 -9.43 -1.58 -33.55
C GLU A 112 -10.15 -2.47 -34.58
N GLU A 113 -10.66 -3.63 -34.17
CA GLU A 113 -11.61 -4.37 -34.99
C GLU A 113 -12.98 -3.71 -34.84
N ASP A 114 -13.32 -2.87 -35.82
CA ASP A 114 -14.69 -2.39 -36.03
C ASP A 114 -15.62 -3.60 -35.98
N PHE A 115 -16.52 -3.61 -35.00
CA PHE A 115 -17.56 -4.62 -34.86
C PHE A 115 -18.51 -4.53 -36.07
N ASP A 116 -18.20 -5.28 -37.13
CA ASP A 116 -19.09 -5.51 -38.26
C ASP A 116 -20.23 -6.39 -37.74
N GLY A 117 -21.38 -5.77 -37.48
CA GLY A 117 -22.53 -6.38 -36.83
C GLY A 117 -22.97 -7.69 -37.49
N PHE A 118 -23.72 -8.50 -36.73
CA PHE A 118 -24.22 -9.79 -37.20
C PHE A 118 -24.99 -9.64 -38.53
N ASP A 119 -24.44 -10.19 -39.61
CA ASP A 119 -25.15 -10.38 -40.85
C ASP A 119 -26.34 -11.31 -40.58
N LEU A 120 -27.53 -10.74 -40.56
CA LEU A 120 -28.79 -11.47 -40.61
C LEU A 120 -29.05 -11.84 -42.07
N SER A 121 -28.52 -12.98 -42.51
CA SER A 121 -29.04 -13.65 -43.71
C SER A 121 -30.23 -14.54 -43.32
N GLU A 122 -31.39 -14.23 -43.90
CA GLU A 122 -32.62 -15.03 -43.88
C GLU A 122 -32.46 -16.42 -44.53
#